data_AF-A0A8J3V5U4-F1
#
_entry.id   AF-A0A8J3V5U4-F1
#
_cell.length_a   1.000
_cell.length_b   1.000
_cell.length_c   1.000
_cell.angle_alpha   90.00
_cell.angle_beta   90.00
_cell.angle_gamma   90.00
#
_symmetry.space_group_name_H-M   'P 1'
#
loop_
_entity.id
_entity.type
_entity.pdbx_description
1 polymer ?
#
loop_
_entity_poly.entity_id
_entity_poly.type
_entity_poly.pdbx_seq_one_letter_code
_entity_poly.pdbx_strand_id
1 'polypeptide(L)'
;MTRSDLGEALGENFQHVQELKFLGEMPQDWVLAVSWRPGRAGDIHPDIYGIALSVHPVRSADRAEIRQELRKAVLPELHDWVAHAVTATETWKAASHWRGWQWTERRVFEPRETS
;
A
#
# COMPACT_ATOMS: atom_id res chain seq x y z
N MET A 1 -10.74 -0.88 -6.18
CA MET A 1 -9.43 -1.45 -6.53
C MET A 1 -9.53 -2.97 -6.49
N THR A 2 -8.92 -3.68 -7.43
CA THR A 2 -8.87 -5.16 -7.46
C THR A 2 -7.43 -5.66 -7.37
N ARG A 3 -7.24 -6.97 -7.15
CA ARG A 3 -5.91 -7.59 -7.21
C ARG A 3 -5.27 -7.39 -8.59
N SER A 4 -6.06 -7.46 -9.67
CA SER A 4 -5.57 -7.24 -11.03
C SER A 4 -5.09 -5.81 -11.25
N ASP A 5 -5.82 -4.81 -10.77
CA ASP A 5 -5.37 -3.40 -10.85
C ASP A 5 -4.01 -3.21 -10.17
N LEU A 6 -3.80 -3.86 -9.02
CA LEU A 6 -2.53 -3.82 -8.29
C LEU A 6 -1.41 -4.59 -8.98
N GLY A 7 -1.73 -5.76 -9.57
CA GLY A 7 -0.77 -6.55 -10.34
C GLY A 7 -0.29 -5.84 -11.59
N GLU A 8 -1.20 -5.17 -12.31
CA GLU A 8 -0.86 -4.33 -13.47
C GLU A 8 0.03 -3.14 -13.06
N ALA A 9 -0.30 -2.48 -11.95
CA ALA A 9 0.46 -1.31 -11.48
C ALA A 9 1.86 -1.67 -10.95
N LEU A 10 1.98 -2.78 -10.22
CA LEU A 10 3.24 -3.19 -9.61
C LEU A 10 4.12 -4.01 -10.56
N GLY A 11 3.56 -4.60 -11.61
CA GLY A 11 4.30 -5.42 -12.56
C GLY A 11 5.09 -6.53 -11.86
N GLU A 12 6.37 -6.65 -12.19
CA GLU A 12 7.27 -7.63 -11.59
C GLU A 12 7.44 -7.43 -10.07
N ASN A 13 7.29 -6.20 -9.56
CA ASN A 13 7.41 -5.94 -8.14
C ASN A 13 6.25 -6.55 -7.32
N PHE A 14 5.15 -6.96 -7.98
CA PHE A 14 4.04 -7.62 -7.30
C PHE A 14 4.45 -8.92 -6.60
N GLN A 15 5.51 -9.58 -7.08
CA GLN A 15 6.05 -10.80 -6.46
C GLN A 15 6.63 -10.57 -5.07
N HIS A 16 6.97 -9.33 -4.72
CA HIS A 16 7.53 -8.96 -3.41
C HIS A 16 6.46 -8.62 -2.37
N VAL A 17 5.17 -8.58 -2.78
CA VAL A 17 4.04 -8.39 -1.87
C VAL A 17 3.75 -9.71 -1.15
N GLN A 18 4.07 -9.77 0.14
CA GLN A 18 3.82 -10.96 0.95
C GLN A 18 2.38 -11.06 1.44
N GLU A 19 1.74 -9.93 1.67
CA GLU A 19 0.37 -9.90 2.18
C GLU A 19 -0.46 -8.90 1.38
N LEU A 20 -1.60 -9.35 0.87
CA LEU A 20 -2.63 -8.49 0.28
C LEU A 20 -3.97 -8.77 0.96
N LYS A 21 -4.51 -7.75 1.64
CA LYS A 21 -5.80 -7.82 2.32
C LYS A 21 -6.81 -6.87 1.68
N PHE A 22 -8.03 -7.34 1.53
CA PHE A 22 -9.20 -6.51 1.26
C PHE A 22 -9.96 -6.38 2.58
N LEU A 23 -9.92 -5.20 3.18
CA LEU A 23 -10.47 -4.94 4.51
C LEU A 23 -11.95 -4.49 4.40
N GLY A 24 -12.63 -4.42 5.54
CA GLY A 24 -13.97 -3.85 5.65
C GLY A 24 -13.97 -2.32 5.64
N GLU A 25 -15.16 -1.71 5.68
CA GLU A 25 -15.32 -0.26 5.77
C GLU A 25 -14.60 0.28 7.02
N MET A 26 -13.68 1.21 6.81
CA MET A 26 -13.01 1.94 7.89
C MET A 26 -13.72 3.29 8.10
N PRO A 27 -13.76 3.81 9.34
CA PRO A 27 -14.37 5.11 9.63
C PRO A 27 -13.60 6.29 9.02
N GLN A 28 -12.36 6.05 8.58
CA GLN A 28 -11.52 7.01 7.89
C GLN A 28 -11.46 6.58 6.43
N ASP A 29 -11.68 7.49 5.47
CA ASP A 29 -11.79 7.25 4.02
C ASP A 29 -10.49 6.75 3.36
N TRP A 30 -9.72 5.90 4.03
CA TRP A 30 -8.62 5.14 3.47
C TRP A 30 -9.09 4.35 2.26
N VAL A 31 -8.27 4.35 1.21
CA VAL A 31 -8.53 3.58 -0.01
C VAL A 31 -7.45 2.55 -0.26
N LEU A 32 -6.23 2.84 0.16
CA LEU A 32 -5.08 1.96 0.00
C LEU A 32 -4.03 2.26 1.08
N ALA A 33 -3.35 1.23 1.54
CA ALA A 33 -2.18 1.36 2.40
C ALA A 33 -1.13 0.32 2.03
N VAL A 34 0.14 0.69 2.19
CA VAL A 34 1.31 -0.17 2.03
C VAL A 34 2.20 -0.04 3.25
N SER A 35 2.77 -1.16 3.71
CA SER A 35 3.80 -1.17 4.75
C SER A 35 4.96 -2.09 4.41
N TRP A 36 6.13 -1.75 4.93
CA TRP A 36 7.30 -2.60 5.03
C TRP A 36 7.39 -3.11 6.46
N ARG A 37 7.41 -4.43 6.63
CA ARG A 37 7.57 -5.10 7.91
C ARG A 37 9.00 -5.63 8.02
N PRO A 38 9.84 -5.10 8.92
CA PRO A 38 11.21 -5.57 9.06
C PRO A 38 11.23 -7.00 9.62
N GLY A 39 12.08 -7.86 9.07
CA GLY A 39 12.42 -9.14 9.68
C GLY A 39 13.21 -8.95 10.97
N ARG A 40 12.94 -9.73 12.02
CA ARG A 40 13.84 -9.79 13.18
C ARG A 40 14.66 -11.08 13.16
N ALA A 41 15.86 -10.98 13.70
CA ALA A 41 16.73 -12.15 13.90
C ALA A 41 16.05 -13.14 14.87
N GLY A 42 15.90 -14.39 14.45
CA GLY A 42 15.28 -15.47 15.23
C GLY A 42 13.79 -15.71 14.94
N ASP A 43 13.20 -14.95 14.01
CA ASP A 43 11.80 -15.15 13.66
C ASP A 43 11.58 -16.38 12.77
N ILE A 44 10.56 -17.17 13.11
CA ILE A 44 10.31 -18.52 12.58
C ILE A 44 9.40 -18.48 11.33
N HIS A 45 8.72 -17.35 11.08
CA HIS A 45 7.82 -17.18 9.94
C HIS A 45 8.35 -16.13 8.96
N PRO A 46 9.13 -16.52 7.94
CA PRO A 46 9.67 -15.59 6.95
C PRO A 46 8.58 -14.90 6.10
N ASP A 47 7.38 -15.48 6.03
CA ASP A 47 6.28 -15.01 5.16
C ASP A 47 5.55 -13.76 5.68
N ILE A 48 5.87 -13.27 6.88
CA ILE A 48 5.24 -12.05 7.44
C ILE A 48 6.07 -10.77 7.26
N TYR A 49 7.27 -10.87 6.68
CA TYR A 49 8.21 -9.76 6.48
C TYR A 49 8.25 -9.23 5.07
N GLY A 50 8.45 -7.92 4.92
CA GLY A 50 8.45 -7.26 3.63
C GLY A 50 7.14 -6.52 3.38
N ILE A 51 6.66 -6.55 2.14
CA ILE A 51 5.62 -5.63 1.68
C ILE A 51 4.22 -6.19 1.97
N ALA A 52 3.42 -5.40 2.69
CA ALA A 52 2.02 -5.70 2.96
C ALA A 52 1.11 -4.59 2.44
N LEU A 53 0.09 -4.98 1.66
CA LEU A 53 -0.92 -4.11 1.08
C LEU A 53 -2.28 -4.34 1.73
N SER A 54 -2.98 -3.23 2.00
CA SER A 54 -4.36 -3.25 2.47
C SER A 54 -5.22 -2.35 1.59
N VAL A 55 -6.27 -2.93 1.02
CA VAL A 55 -7.26 -2.25 0.19
C VAL A 55 -8.52 -2.08 1.00
N HIS A 56 -9.04 -0.86 1.03
CA HIS A 56 -10.29 -0.54 1.72
C HIS A 56 -11.44 -0.38 0.73
N PRO A 57 -12.67 -0.75 1.12
CA PRO A 57 -13.83 -0.60 0.27
C PRO A 57 -14.17 0.89 0.16
N VAL A 58 -14.55 1.29 -1.05
CA VAL A 58 -14.93 2.66 -1.36
C VAL A 58 -16.45 2.74 -1.53
N ARG A 59 -17.05 3.86 -1.14
CA ARG A 59 -18.49 4.08 -1.27
C ARG A 59 -18.93 3.91 -2.72
N SER A 60 -20.09 3.27 -2.89
CA SER A 60 -20.58 2.85 -4.20
C SER A 60 -20.79 3.99 -5.19
N ALA A 61 -21.18 5.18 -4.70
CA ALA A 61 -21.48 6.36 -5.51
C ALA A 61 -20.23 6.94 -6.19
N ASP A 62 -19.07 6.86 -5.54
CA ASP A 62 -17.83 7.51 -6.01
C ASP A 62 -16.86 6.50 -6.67
N ARG A 63 -17.27 5.24 -6.83
CA ARG A 63 -16.40 4.13 -7.28
C ARG A 63 -15.65 4.41 -8.58
N ALA A 64 -16.32 4.99 -9.57
CA ALA A 64 -15.72 5.25 -10.87
C ALA A 64 -14.65 6.34 -10.80
N GLU A 65 -14.95 7.42 -10.08
CA GLU A 65 -14.05 8.56 -9.90
C GLU A 65 -12.84 8.18 -9.04
N ILE A 66 -13.07 7.52 -7.90
CA ILE A 66 -11.99 7.02 -7.05
C ILE A 66 -11.10 6.06 -7.83
N ARG A 67 -11.66 5.18 -8.67
CA ARG A 67 -10.85 4.27 -9.49
C ARG A 67 -9.97 5.01 -10.49
N GLN A 68 -10.47 6.09 -11.10
CA GLN A 68 -9.66 6.90 -12.03
C GLN A 68 -8.51 7.60 -11.28
N GLU A 69 -8.79 8.26 -10.16
CA GLU A 69 -7.76 8.96 -9.38
C GLU A 69 -6.74 7.99 -8.75
N LEU A 70 -7.20 6.83 -8.27
CA LEU A 70 -6.31 5.76 -7.82
C LEU A 70 -5.33 5.34 -8.93
N ARG A 71 -5.82 5.12 -10.14
CA ARG A 71 -4.95 4.73 -11.27
C ARG A 71 -3.99 5.83 -11.71
N LYS A 72 -4.41 7.09 -11.62
CA LYS A 72 -3.65 8.23 -12.10
C LYS A 72 -2.58 8.71 -11.12
N ALA A 73 -2.89 8.72 -9.83
CA ALA A 73 -2.02 9.29 -8.80
C ALA A 73 -1.46 8.20 -7.85
N VAL A 74 -2.32 7.33 -7.34
CA VAL A 74 -1.94 6.41 -6.26
C VAL A 74 -1.13 5.23 -6.75
N LEU A 75 -1.50 4.62 -7.88
CA LEU A 75 -0.81 3.44 -8.40
C LEU A 75 0.65 3.73 -8.83
N PRO A 76 0.96 4.86 -9.50
CA PRO A 76 2.35 5.24 -9.75
C PRO A 76 3.15 5.45 -8.46
N GLU A 77 2.61 6.17 -7.47
CA GLU A 77 3.30 6.38 -6.20
C GLU A 77 3.51 5.07 -5.42
N LEU A 78 2.53 4.16 -5.49
CA LEU A 78 2.65 2.83 -4.90
C LEU A 78 3.77 2.05 -5.59
N HIS A 79 3.84 2.07 -6.92
CA HIS A 79 4.90 1.43 -7.68
C HIS A 79 6.28 1.94 -7.23
N ASP A 80 6.45 3.26 -7.15
CA ASP A 80 7.73 3.87 -6.77
C ASP A 80 8.11 3.54 -5.33
N TRP A 81 7.13 3.57 -4.41
CA TRP A 81 7.35 3.20 -3.02
C TRP A 81 7.81 1.73 -2.90
N VAL A 82 7.16 0.82 -3.63
CA VAL A 82 7.51 -0.61 -3.63
C VAL A 82 8.87 -0.84 -4.27
N ALA A 83 9.15 -0.22 -5.42
CA ALA A 83 10.44 -0.34 -6.09
C ALA A 83 11.59 0.17 -5.20
N HIS A 84 11.36 1.26 -4.47
CA HIS A 84 12.29 1.74 -3.47
C HIS A 84 12.47 0.71 -2.34
N ALA A 85 11.38 0.23 -1.73
CA ALA A 85 11.45 -0.71 -0.61
C ALA A 85 12.21 -2.00 -0.97
N VAL A 86 12.01 -2.53 -2.18
CA VAL A 86 12.71 -3.73 -2.68
C VAL A 86 14.21 -3.49 -2.82
N THR A 87 14.62 -2.30 -3.28
CA THR A 87 16.02 -1.94 -3.54
C THR A 87 16.71 -1.20 -2.39
N ALA A 88 15.97 -0.91 -1.31
CA ALA A 88 16.46 -0.16 -0.18
C ALA A 88 17.59 -0.89 0.57
N THR A 89 18.42 -0.09 1.25
CA THR A 89 19.53 -0.56 2.08
C THR A 89 19.02 -1.36 3.27
N GLU A 90 19.88 -2.21 3.85
CA GLU A 90 19.56 -2.96 5.06
C GLU A 90 19.17 -2.05 6.24
N THR A 91 19.81 -0.87 6.35
CA THR A 91 19.46 0.14 7.35
C THR A 91 18.02 0.63 7.20
N TRP A 92 17.56 0.88 5.98
CA TRP A 92 16.16 1.24 5.75
C TRP A 92 15.25 0.06 6.07
N LYS A 93 15.59 -1.14 5.58
CA LYS A 93 14.79 -2.36 5.77
C LYS A 93 14.70 -2.85 7.21
N ALA A 94 15.55 -2.35 8.11
CA ALA A 94 15.55 -2.66 9.54
C ALA A 94 14.43 -1.94 10.32
N ALA A 95 13.82 -0.90 9.76
CA ALA A 95 12.71 -0.18 10.37
C ALA A 95 11.38 -0.50 9.69
N SER A 96 10.28 -0.31 10.41
CA SER A 96 8.94 -0.32 9.80
C SER A 96 8.73 0.95 9.00
N HIS A 97 8.15 0.81 7.82
CA HIS A 97 7.75 1.95 6.99
C HIS A 97 6.31 1.76 6.58
N TRP A 98 5.57 2.85 6.45
CA TRP A 98 4.20 2.79 6.00
C TRP A 98 3.87 4.02 5.17
N ARG A 99 3.00 3.82 4.19
CA ARG A 99 2.37 4.88 3.42
C ARG A 99 0.93 4.49 3.20
N GLY A 100 0.04 5.45 3.30
CA GLY A 100 -1.35 5.24 2.96
C GLY A 100 -1.91 6.42 2.20
N TRP A 101 -3.02 6.13 1.52
CA TRP A 101 -3.75 7.08 0.71
C TRP A 101 -5.19 7.11 1.19
N GLN A 102 -5.66 8.31 1.51
CA GLN A 102 -7.06 8.58 1.84
C GLN A 102 -7.76 9.24 0.66
N TRP A 103 -9.06 9.00 0.54
CA TRP A 103 -9.95 9.74 -0.34
C TRP A 103 -10.68 10.80 0.49
N THR A 104 -10.13 12.00 0.56
CA THR A 104 -10.78 13.14 1.21
C THR A 104 -10.94 14.26 0.18
N GLU A 105 -12.14 14.83 0.09
CA GLU A 105 -12.41 16.00 -0.76
C GLU A 105 -11.91 15.87 -2.23
N ARG A 106 -12.00 14.67 -2.81
CA ARG A 106 -11.54 14.37 -4.19
C ARG A 106 -10.03 14.53 -4.40
N ARG A 107 -9.23 14.42 -3.33
CA ARG A 107 -7.77 14.43 -3.38
C ARG A 107 -7.18 13.36 -2.46
N VAL A 108 -5.94 13.01 -2.76
CA VAL A 108 -5.17 12.04 -2.00
C VAL A 108 -4.08 12.77 -1.23
N PHE A 109 -4.01 12.52 0.08
CA PHE A 109 -3.00 13.07 0.98
C PHE A 109 -2.26 11.93 1.70
N GLU A 110 -0.95 12.08 1.87
CA GLU A 110 -0.16 11.33 2.85
C GLU A 110 -0.37 12.00 4.22
N PRO A 111 -0.95 11.31 5.23
CA PRO A 111 -1.05 11.91 6.55
C PRO A 111 0.33 11.93 7.19
N ARG A 112 0.74 13.12 7.61
CA ARG A 112 1.92 13.30 8.45
C ARG A 112 1.72 12.54 9.75
N GLU A 113 2.62 11.62 10.06
CA GLU A 113 2.75 11.01 11.38
C GLU A 113 2.96 12.14 12.42
N THR A 114 2.04 12.27 13.37
CA THR A 114 2.28 12.99 14.62
C THR A 114 3.16 12.13 15.51
N SER A 115 4.31 12.70 15.91
CA SER A 115 5.29 12.14 16.86
C SER A 115 4.70 11.71 18.19
#